data_AF-A0A914NA76-F1
#
_entry.id   AF-A0A914NA76-F1
#
_cell.length_a   1.000
_cell.length_b   1.000
_cell.length_c   1.000
_cell.angle_alpha   90.00
_cell.angle_beta   90.00
_cell.angle_gamma   90.00
#
_symmetry.space_group_name_H-M   'P 1'
#
loop_
_entity.id
_entity.type
_entity.pdbx_description
1 polymer ?
#
loop_
_entity_poly.entity_id
_entity_poly.type
_entity_poly.pdbx_seq_one_letter_code
_entity_poly.pdbx_strand_id
1 'polypeptide(L)'
;MAGSFAVFEALGIEETFDVSNSVFNPQYLQFLGINVLDYQVPVYNLAKPGDWVNGEWQKDRDENRSEHEVINRLIQKLFTSTSHDLYDSLFDDLKLAIEKPSTLDVLFKKIKYHFINQHPLIKFNEFPEDDKIVYIGGILVEDDKLLTETKKKEDNEFYCHVLVSFGTMDYIEMYPILYMIRQVFVKFPHCYFHIRATGNSTFDNGYTTKDPLPQKEILSHPNTRVFISHCGINSVNEVLYA
;
A
#
# COMPACT_ATOMS: atom_id res chain seq x y z
N MET A 1 -13.90 2.85 4.47
CA MET A 1 -13.44 3.77 5.53
C MET A 1 -14.49 4.81 5.93
N ALA A 2 -15.48 5.14 5.09
CA ALA A 2 -16.34 6.29 5.38
C ALA A 2 -17.63 6.02 6.20
N GLY A 3 -17.90 4.76 6.59
CA GLY A 3 -19.07 4.42 7.42
C GLY A 3 -19.01 4.99 8.85
N SER A 4 -17.82 5.23 9.40
CA SER A 4 -17.67 5.86 10.73
C SER A 4 -17.99 7.35 10.72
N PHE A 5 -17.82 8.06 9.60
CA PHE A 5 -18.11 9.50 9.52
C PHE A 5 -19.60 9.79 9.57
N ALA A 6 -20.45 8.86 9.11
CA ALA A 6 -21.90 8.99 9.26
C ALA A 6 -22.31 9.05 10.73
N VAL A 7 -21.65 8.27 11.59
CA VAL A 7 -21.86 8.29 13.04
C VAL A 7 -21.36 9.60 13.63
N PHE A 8 -20.19 10.07 13.22
CA PHE A 8 -19.64 11.35 13.69
C PHE A 8 -20.55 12.53 13.34
N GLU A 9 -21.07 12.56 12.12
CA GLU A 9 -22.02 13.58 11.70
C GLU A 9 -23.33 13.53 12.50
N ALA A 10 -23.90 12.34 12.70
CA ALA A 10 -25.11 12.18 13.53
C ALA A 10 -24.90 12.63 14.99
N LEU A 11 -23.66 12.58 15.48
CA LEU A 11 -23.27 13.06 16.80
C LEU A 11 -22.89 14.56 16.83
N GLY A 12 -22.94 15.25 15.69
CA GLY A 12 -22.53 16.66 15.57
C GLY A 12 -21.02 16.88 15.68
N ILE A 13 -20.21 15.86 15.40
CA ILE A 13 -18.74 15.96 15.39
C ILE A 13 -18.31 16.49 14.01
N GLU A 14 -17.89 17.75 13.95
CA GLU A 14 -17.54 18.43 12.70
C GLU A 14 -16.04 18.35 12.36
N GLU A 15 -15.17 18.31 13.37
CA GLU A 15 -13.72 18.29 13.19
C GLU A 15 -13.21 16.85 13.13
N THR A 16 -13.07 16.34 11.90
CA THR A 16 -12.68 14.96 11.62
C THR A 16 -11.47 14.88 10.72
N PHE A 17 -10.62 13.88 10.96
CA PHE A 17 -9.54 13.47 10.09
C PHE A 17 -9.59 11.96 9.88
N ASP A 18 -8.97 11.48 8.81
CA ASP A 18 -8.77 10.06 8.57
C ASP A 18 -7.29 9.70 8.44
N VAL A 19 -7.00 8.41 8.53
CA VAL A 19 -5.67 7.86 8.33
C VAL A 19 -5.76 6.68 7.38
N SER A 20 -4.92 6.68 6.34
CA SER A 20 -4.84 5.60 5.35
C SER A 20 -3.39 5.14 5.17
N ASN A 21 -3.19 3.85 4.91
CA ASN A 21 -1.85 3.29 4.70
C ASN A 21 -1.25 3.65 3.35
N SER A 22 -2.06 3.88 2.33
CA SER A 22 -1.62 4.37 1.02
C SER A 22 -2.45 5.58 0.65
N VAL A 23 -1.95 6.39 -0.29
CA VAL A 23 -2.86 7.37 -0.90
C VAL A 23 -4.02 6.60 -1.51
N PHE A 24 -5.20 7.21 -1.45
CA PHE A 24 -6.37 6.64 -2.08
C PHE A 24 -6.03 6.27 -3.53
N ASN A 25 -6.53 5.14 -4.00
CA ASN A 25 -6.51 4.82 -5.42
C ASN A 25 -6.96 6.08 -6.19
N PRO A 26 -6.26 6.55 -7.25
CA PRO A 26 -6.51 7.87 -7.82
C PRO A 26 -7.98 8.23 -7.95
N GLN A 27 -8.84 7.27 -8.28
CA GLN A 27 -10.28 7.47 -8.45
C GLN A 27 -11.04 8.02 -7.23
N TYR A 28 -10.54 7.87 -5.99
CA TYR A 28 -11.18 8.48 -4.82
C TYR A 28 -10.91 9.98 -4.69
N LEU A 29 -9.83 10.47 -5.28
CA LEU A 29 -9.46 11.88 -5.23
C LEU A 29 -10.48 12.77 -5.95
N GLN A 30 -11.26 12.21 -6.88
CA GLN A 30 -12.38 12.91 -7.51
C GLN A 30 -13.38 13.43 -6.47
N PHE A 31 -13.50 12.77 -5.32
CA PHE A 31 -14.36 13.22 -4.24
C PHE A 31 -13.83 14.49 -3.57
N LEU A 32 -12.52 14.74 -3.60
CA LEU A 32 -11.93 15.99 -3.14
C LEU A 32 -12.00 17.11 -4.19
N GLY A 33 -12.62 16.86 -5.36
CA GLY A 33 -12.65 17.81 -6.48
C GLY A 33 -11.39 17.79 -7.33
N ILE A 34 -10.49 16.84 -7.10
CA ILE A 34 -9.25 16.68 -7.83
C ILE A 34 -9.53 15.95 -9.16
N ASN A 35 -9.11 16.53 -10.29
CA ASN A 35 -9.27 15.90 -11.60
C ASN A 35 -8.20 14.82 -11.84
N VAL A 36 -8.58 13.58 -11.61
CA VAL A 36 -7.67 12.43 -11.68
C VAL A 36 -7.20 12.07 -13.09
N LEU A 37 -7.87 12.59 -14.12
CA LEU A 37 -7.54 12.35 -15.54
C LEU A 37 -6.33 13.16 -16.01
N ASP A 38 -5.90 14.13 -15.21
CA ASP A 38 -4.74 14.96 -15.51
C ASP A 38 -3.41 14.27 -15.14
N TYR A 39 -3.46 13.17 -14.38
CA TYR A 39 -2.28 12.45 -13.89
C TYR A 39 -1.96 11.22 -14.75
N GLN A 40 -0.67 10.93 -14.93
CA GLN A 40 -0.20 9.77 -15.70
C GLN A 40 0.29 8.66 -14.78
N VAL A 41 -0.42 8.41 -13.68
CA VAL A 41 -0.10 7.28 -12.79
C VAL A 41 -0.44 5.97 -13.51
N PRO A 42 0.51 5.03 -13.67
CA PRO A 42 0.24 3.74 -14.27
C PRO A 42 -0.79 2.96 -13.45
N VAL A 43 -1.79 2.38 -14.12
CA VAL A 43 -2.70 1.45 -13.43
C VAL A 43 -1.95 0.13 -13.21
N TYR A 44 -1.68 -0.21 -11.95
CA TYR A 44 -0.78 -1.31 -11.58
C TYR A 44 -1.20 -2.69 -12.11
N ASN A 45 -2.50 -2.90 -12.34
CA ASN A 45 -3.06 -4.16 -12.85
C ASN A 45 -2.97 -4.29 -14.39
N LEU A 46 -2.56 -3.23 -15.09
CA LEU A 46 -2.45 -3.21 -16.56
C LEU A 46 -1.01 -3.18 -17.05
N ALA A 47 -0.04 -2.92 -16.17
CA ALA A 47 1.37 -2.89 -16.51
C ALA A 47 1.85 -4.26 -17.02
N LYS A 48 2.48 -4.28 -18.19
CA LYS A 48 3.09 -5.46 -18.82
C LYS A 48 4.60 -5.30 -18.90
N PRO A 49 5.37 -6.42 -18.87
CA PRO A 49 6.79 -6.38 -19.19
C PRO A 49 7.03 -5.71 -20.56
N GLY A 50 7.86 -4.68 -20.58
CA GLY A 50 8.16 -3.89 -21.79
C GLY A 50 7.41 -2.56 -21.90
N ASP A 51 6.44 -2.28 -21.03
CA ASP A 51 5.76 -0.96 -20.98
C ASP A 51 6.71 0.17 -20.54
N TRP A 52 7.84 -0.18 -19.93
CA TRP A 52 8.88 0.74 -19.47
C TRP A 52 10.17 0.53 -20.26
N VAL A 53 10.63 1.58 -20.96
CA VAL A 53 11.90 1.59 -21.69
C VAL A 53 12.74 2.74 -21.16
N ASN A 54 13.97 2.45 -20.73
CA ASN A 54 14.90 3.44 -20.16
C ASN A 54 14.34 4.21 -18.93
N GLY A 55 13.46 3.57 -18.15
CA GLY A 55 12.83 4.20 -16.98
C GLY A 55 11.66 5.13 -17.30
N GLU A 56 11.26 5.22 -18.57
CA GLU A 56 10.09 5.98 -19.01
C GLU A 56 8.98 5.01 -19.45
N TRP A 57 7.75 5.34 -19.05
CA TRP A 57 6.57 4.60 -19.48
C TRP A 57 6.21 5.00 -20.92
N GLN A 58 6.16 4.02 -21.83
CA GLN A 58 6.12 4.24 -23.28
C GLN A 58 4.75 3.94 -23.93
N LYS A 59 3.78 3.43 -23.17
CA LYS A 59 2.43 3.17 -23.69
C LYS A 59 1.60 4.45 -23.75
N ASP A 60 0.54 4.45 -24.54
CA ASP A 60 -0.15 5.66 -24.97
C ASP A 60 -0.90 6.34 -23.80
N ARG A 61 -0.67 7.64 -23.58
CA ARG A 61 -1.37 8.48 -22.59
C ARG A 61 -2.89 8.31 -22.67
N ASP A 62 -3.39 8.09 -23.88
CA ASP A 62 -4.81 7.99 -24.18
C ASP A 62 -5.45 6.67 -23.70
N GLU A 63 -4.72 5.53 -23.74
CA GLU A 63 -5.21 4.25 -23.21
C GLU A 63 -5.43 4.37 -21.69
N ASN A 64 -4.42 4.83 -20.95
CA ASN A 64 -4.53 5.06 -19.51
C ASN A 64 -5.63 6.05 -19.15
N ARG A 65 -5.79 7.13 -19.93
CA ARG A 65 -6.84 8.12 -19.69
C ARG A 65 -8.23 7.53 -19.88
N SER A 66 -8.46 6.80 -20.97
CA SER A 66 -9.76 6.17 -21.24
C SER A 66 -10.14 5.15 -20.15
N GLU A 67 -9.18 4.35 -19.69
CA GLU A 67 -9.40 3.39 -18.61
C GLU A 67 -9.65 4.09 -17.26
N HIS A 68 -8.89 5.14 -16.95
CA HIS A 68 -9.17 5.98 -15.78
C HIS A 68 -10.59 6.55 -15.84
N GLU A 69 -11.05 7.09 -16.97
CA GLU A 69 -12.42 7.57 -17.13
C GLU A 69 -13.46 6.49 -16.85
N VAL A 70 -13.27 5.28 -17.39
CA VAL A 70 -14.19 4.17 -17.18
C VAL A 70 -14.24 3.76 -15.71
N ILE A 71 -13.08 3.55 -15.08
CA ILE A 71 -13.00 3.14 -13.67
C ILE A 71 -13.59 4.22 -12.76
N ASN A 72 -13.32 5.51 -13.02
CA ASN A 72 -13.88 6.61 -12.25
C ASN A 72 -15.40 6.63 -12.30
N ARG A 73 -15.99 6.48 -13.49
CA ARG A 73 -17.46 6.39 -13.65
C ARG A 73 -18.03 5.19 -12.91
N LEU A 74 -17.33 4.04 -12.93
CA LEU A 74 -17.76 2.85 -12.20
C LEU A 74 -17.70 3.05 -10.68
N ILE A 75 -16.63 3.63 -10.16
CA ILE A 75 -16.47 3.91 -8.74
C ILE A 75 -17.48 4.95 -8.27
N GLN A 76 -17.71 6.01 -9.05
CA GLN A 76 -18.73 7.00 -8.74
C GLN A 76 -20.11 6.33 -8.65
N LYS A 77 -20.48 5.51 -9.64
CA LYS A 77 -21.72 4.75 -9.62
C LYS A 77 -21.81 3.81 -8.42
N LEU A 78 -20.75 3.09 -8.09
CA LEU A 78 -20.69 2.19 -6.95
C LEU A 78 -20.85 2.95 -5.63
N PHE A 79 -20.20 4.10 -5.49
CA PHE A 79 -20.34 4.97 -4.32
C PHE A 79 -21.77 5.50 -4.21
N THR A 80 -22.34 6.00 -5.31
CA THR A 80 -23.72 6.44 -5.34
C THR A 80 -24.66 5.28 -4.98
N SER A 81 -24.56 4.11 -5.58
CA SER A 81 -25.46 2.99 -5.30
C SER A 81 -25.29 2.44 -3.87
N THR A 82 -24.05 2.29 -3.40
CA THR A 82 -23.79 1.77 -2.05
C THR A 82 -24.20 2.78 -0.98
N SER A 83 -23.97 4.07 -1.22
CA SER A 83 -24.33 5.13 -0.28
C SER A 83 -25.80 5.53 -0.34
N HIS A 84 -26.44 5.56 -1.52
CA HIS A 84 -27.80 6.09 -1.66
C HIS A 84 -28.85 4.99 -1.75
N ASP A 85 -28.53 3.79 -2.23
CA ASP A 85 -29.53 2.74 -2.34
C ASP A 85 -29.45 1.81 -1.13
N LEU A 86 -28.25 1.33 -0.80
CA LEU A 86 -28.08 0.35 0.28
C LEU A 86 -28.16 1.01 1.66
N TYR A 87 -27.33 2.03 1.93
CA TYR A 87 -27.29 2.67 3.25
C TYR A 87 -28.63 3.33 3.61
N ASP A 88 -29.19 4.08 2.68
CA ASP A 88 -30.48 4.75 2.85
C ASP A 88 -31.62 3.77 3.09
N SER A 89 -31.70 2.69 2.30
CA SER A 89 -32.72 1.66 2.51
C SER A 89 -32.59 1.03 3.90
N LEU A 90 -31.37 0.70 4.33
CA LEU A 90 -31.13 0.13 5.66
C LEU A 90 -31.48 1.13 6.78
N PHE A 91 -31.15 2.41 6.61
CA PHE A 91 -31.45 3.46 7.56
C PHE A 91 -32.97 3.65 7.72
N ASP A 92 -33.68 3.73 6.59
CA ASP A 92 -35.14 3.91 6.55
C ASP A 92 -35.86 2.70 7.16
N ASP A 93 -35.37 1.48 6.91
CA ASP A 93 -35.89 0.24 7.50
C ASP A 93 -35.74 0.18 9.02
N LEU A 94 -34.65 0.74 9.56
CA LEU A 94 -34.37 0.78 11.00
C LEU A 94 -35.25 1.79 11.75
N LYS A 95 -35.91 2.73 11.06
CA LYS A 95 -36.82 3.74 11.63
C LYS A 95 -36.22 4.48 12.83
N LEU A 96 -34.94 4.84 12.72
CA LEU A 96 -34.22 5.52 13.79
C LEU A 96 -34.77 6.94 13.98
N ALA A 97 -34.84 7.41 15.23
CA ALA A 97 -35.28 8.77 15.57
C ALA A 97 -34.14 9.80 15.48
N ILE A 98 -33.19 9.60 14.56
CA ILE A 98 -32.07 10.50 14.30
C ILE A 98 -32.16 11.02 12.86
N GLU A 99 -31.57 12.19 12.62
CA GLU A 99 -31.47 12.70 11.24
C GLU A 99 -30.59 11.78 10.41
N LYS A 100 -31.01 11.56 9.16
CA LYS A 100 -30.29 10.71 8.22
C LYS A 100 -28.95 11.36 7.87
N PRO A 101 -27.82 10.66 8.08
CA PRO A 101 -26.52 11.20 7.72
C PRO A 101 -26.40 11.48 6.21
N SER A 102 -25.51 12.40 5.88
CA SER A 102 -25.08 12.72 4.53
C SER A 102 -24.52 11.49 3.82
N THR A 103 -24.52 11.57 2.50
CA THR A 103 -23.99 10.51 1.63
C THR A 103 -22.48 10.39 1.78
N LEU A 104 -21.95 9.22 1.44
CA LEU A 104 -20.55 8.85 1.66
C LEU A 104 -19.56 9.80 0.98
N ASP A 105 -19.90 10.32 -0.21
CA ASP A 105 -19.09 11.29 -0.94
C ASP A 105 -19.09 12.67 -0.27
N VAL A 106 -20.23 13.09 0.31
CA VAL A 106 -20.34 14.33 1.08
C VAL A 106 -19.59 14.19 2.40
N LEU A 107 -19.73 13.06 3.09
CA LEU A 107 -18.98 12.76 4.30
C LEU A 107 -17.48 12.77 4.04
N PHE A 108 -17.02 12.16 2.94
CA PHE A 108 -15.62 12.16 2.55
C PHE A 108 -15.08 13.58 2.32
N LYS A 109 -15.85 14.43 1.63
CA LYS A 109 -15.50 15.86 1.43
C LYS A 109 -15.41 16.67 2.71
N LYS A 110 -16.20 16.33 3.72
CA LYS A 110 -16.24 17.03 5.02
C LYS A 110 -15.02 16.74 5.90
N ILE A 111 -14.29 15.66 5.63
CA ILE A 111 -13.05 15.35 6.32
C ILE A 111 -12.07 16.52 6.09
N LYS A 112 -11.46 16.98 7.19
CA LYS A 112 -10.56 18.14 7.20
C LYS A 112 -9.19 17.77 6.68
N TYR A 113 -8.67 16.65 7.16
CA TYR A 113 -7.37 16.14 6.78
C TYR A 113 -7.40 14.63 6.56
N HIS A 114 -6.68 14.20 5.54
CA HIS A 114 -6.41 12.82 5.20
C HIS A 114 -4.92 12.55 5.43
N PHE A 115 -4.61 11.88 6.53
CA PHE A 115 -3.23 11.52 6.84
C PHE A 115 -2.86 10.22 6.14
N ILE A 116 -1.83 10.28 5.32
CA ILE A 116 -1.35 9.13 4.58
C ILE A 116 -0.06 8.62 5.21
N ASN A 117 -0.06 7.35 5.62
CA ASN A 117 1.12 6.64 6.07
C ASN A 117 1.97 6.21 4.86
N GLN A 118 2.37 7.17 4.02
CA GLN A 118 3.29 6.99 2.91
C GLN A 118 4.35 8.08 3.00
N HIS A 119 5.62 7.69 2.93
CA HIS A 119 6.71 8.66 2.96
C HIS A 119 6.67 9.57 1.70
N PRO A 120 6.82 10.89 1.82
CA PRO A 120 6.74 11.82 0.68
C PRO A 120 7.70 11.51 -0.48
N LEU A 121 8.89 10.95 -0.19
CA LEU A 121 9.90 10.60 -1.20
C LEU A 121 9.48 9.49 -2.17
N ILE A 122 8.47 8.68 -1.83
CA ILE A 122 7.95 7.62 -2.70
C ILE A 122 6.57 7.97 -3.27
N LYS A 123 6.18 9.24 -3.19
CA LYS A 123 5.04 9.76 -3.94
C LYS A 123 5.43 9.83 -5.42
N PHE A 124 4.55 9.41 -6.33
CA PHE A 124 4.76 9.71 -7.75
C PHE A 124 4.81 11.24 -7.93
N ASN A 125 5.77 11.74 -8.70
CA ASN A 125 5.95 13.18 -8.91
C ASN A 125 4.69 13.86 -9.49
N GLU A 126 3.95 13.12 -10.30
CA GLU A 126 2.72 13.57 -10.94
C GLU A 126 1.49 13.41 -10.05
N PHE A 127 1.62 12.82 -8.86
CA PHE A 127 0.49 12.64 -7.96
C PHE A 127 0.05 13.99 -7.39
N PRO A 128 -1.27 14.27 -7.30
CA PRO A 128 -1.78 15.56 -6.84
C PRO A 128 -1.26 15.99 -5.48
N GLU A 129 -1.08 17.31 -5.35
CA GLU A 129 -0.95 18.00 -4.08
C GLU A 129 -2.29 18.63 -3.73
N ASP A 130 -2.74 18.38 -2.51
CA ASP A 130 -4.01 18.87 -1.98
C ASP A 130 -3.76 19.24 -0.51
N ASP A 131 -4.33 20.35 -0.06
CA ASP A 131 -4.10 20.89 1.29
C ASP A 131 -4.73 20.03 2.39
N LYS A 132 -5.70 19.18 2.05
CA LYS A 132 -6.27 18.19 2.96
C LYS A 132 -5.43 16.93 3.05
N ILE A 133 -4.54 16.64 2.10
CA ILE A 133 -3.76 15.40 2.09
C ILE A 133 -2.39 15.63 2.73
N VAL A 134 -2.16 14.97 3.86
CA VAL A 134 -0.90 15.11 4.61
C VAL A 134 -0.16 13.78 4.64
N TYR A 135 1.00 13.74 4.00
CA TYR A 135 1.88 12.57 3.98
C TYR A 135 2.76 12.58 5.22
N ILE A 136 2.53 11.64 6.13
CA ILE A 136 3.37 11.46 7.32
C ILE A 136 4.39 10.36 7.03
N GLY A 137 3.92 9.18 6.61
CA GLY A 137 4.75 7.99 6.49
C GLY A 137 5.31 7.52 7.85
N GLY A 138 5.79 6.28 7.92
CA GLY A 138 6.53 5.80 9.10
C GLY A 138 5.75 5.70 10.41
N ILE A 139 4.42 5.83 10.42
CA ILE A 139 3.60 5.74 11.64
C ILE A 139 3.88 4.44 12.40
N LEU A 140 4.07 3.34 11.67
CA LEU A 140 4.37 2.02 12.25
C LEU A 140 5.88 1.76 12.42
N VAL A 141 6.73 2.67 11.91
CA VAL A 141 8.20 2.49 11.88
C VAL A 141 8.87 3.20 13.05
N GLU A 142 8.38 4.36 13.48
CA GLU A 142 9.06 5.18 14.48
C GLU A 142 8.93 4.66 15.93
N ASP A 143 7.97 3.78 16.21
CA ASP A 143 7.66 3.33 17.57
C ASP A 143 8.83 2.62 18.29
N ASP A 144 9.71 1.93 17.55
CA ASP A 144 10.80 1.12 18.10
C ASP A 144 12.21 1.62 17.74
N LYS A 145 12.32 2.66 16.90
CA LYS A 145 13.56 3.19 16.31
C LYS A 145 14.48 2.15 15.64
N LEU A 146 14.00 0.92 15.46
CA LEU A 146 14.81 -0.21 15.06
C LEU A 146 15.43 -0.01 13.68
N LEU A 147 14.66 0.61 12.79
CA LEU A 147 15.05 0.87 11.40
C LEU A 147 15.92 2.13 11.26
N THR A 148 15.75 3.13 12.13
CA THR A 148 16.46 4.42 12.01
C THR A 148 17.83 4.45 12.71
N GLU A 149 18.15 3.44 13.51
CA GLU A 149 19.44 3.34 14.18
C GLU A 149 20.58 3.02 13.20
N THR A 150 21.61 3.86 13.20
CA THR A 150 22.82 3.61 12.40
C THR A 150 23.63 2.45 12.99
N LYS A 151 23.60 1.29 12.33
CA LYS A 151 24.40 0.12 12.72
C LYS A 151 25.65 0.00 11.83
N LYS A 152 26.77 -0.41 12.44
CA LYS A 152 28.01 -0.67 11.68
C LYS A 152 27.90 -2.01 10.96
N LYS A 153 28.48 -2.10 9.77
CA LYS A 153 28.64 -3.37 9.05
C LYS A 153 29.36 -4.39 9.92
N GLU A 154 28.81 -5.59 9.97
CA GLU A 154 29.41 -6.72 10.65
C GLU A 154 30.16 -7.55 9.61
N ASP A 155 31.42 -7.86 9.88
CA ASP A 155 32.18 -8.80 9.06
C ASP A 155 31.93 -10.21 9.63
N ASN A 156 31.01 -10.94 9.00
CA ASN A 156 30.60 -12.29 9.41
C ASN A 156 30.50 -13.21 8.19
N GLU A 157 30.25 -14.50 8.41
CA GLU A 157 30.18 -15.51 7.34
C GLU A 157 29.21 -15.11 6.20
N PHE A 158 28.13 -14.40 6.54
CA PHE A 158 27.12 -13.90 5.62
C PHE A 158 27.08 -12.36 5.60
N TYR A 159 28.01 -11.73 4.89
CA TYR A 159 28.04 -10.26 4.72
C TYR A 159 26.90 -9.70 3.83
N CYS A 160 25.97 -10.56 3.42
CA CYS A 160 24.78 -10.28 2.61
C CYS A 160 23.57 -10.99 3.23
N HIS A 161 22.53 -10.26 3.61
CA HIS A 161 21.23 -10.82 3.98
C HIS A 161 20.19 -10.43 2.93
N VAL A 162 19.34 -11.39 2.58
CA VAL A 162 18.26 -11.22 1.61
C VAL A 162 16.95 -11.60 2.25
N LEU A 163 16.01 -10.66 2.30
CA LEU A 163 14.64 -10.90 2.75
C LEU A 163 13.74 -11.18 1.53
N VAL A 164 12.88 -12.19 1.63
CA VAL A 164 11.85 -12.49 0.63
C VAL A 164 10.50 -12.61 1.35
N SER A 165 9.58 -11.67 1.09
CA SER A 165 8.27 -11.62 1.75
C SER A 165 7.24 -10.89 0.89
N PHE A 166 6.12 -11.55 0.58
CA PHE A 166 5.04 -11.02 -0.26
C PHE A 166 3.81 -10.58 0.56
N GLY A 167 4.02 -10.27 1.85
CA GLY A 167 2.96 -9.78 2.73
C GLY A 167 2.16 -10.90 3.39
N THR A 168 0.95 -10.56 3.84
CA THR A 168 0.04 -11.47 4.59
C THR A 168 -1.13 -11.98 3.77
N MET A 169 -1.47 -11.29 2.67
CA MET A 169 -2.60 -11.62 1.80
C MET A 169 -2.20 -12.57 0.68
N ASP A 170 -0.95 -12.47 0.21
CA ASP A 170 -0.39 -13.35 -0.80
C ASP A 170 0.57 -14.33 -0.13
N TYR A 171 0.14 -15.59 0.01
CA TYR A 171 1.09 -16.67 0.21
C TYR A 171 1.66 -17.06 -1.15
N ILE A 172 2.98 -17.26 -1.23
CA ILE A 172 3.56 -17.95 -2.37
C ILE A 172 3.05 -19.40 -2.33
N GLU A 173 1.93 -19.68 -2.97
CA GLU A 173 1.49 -21.05 -3.30
C GLU A 173 2.25 -21.63 -4.51
N MET A 174 3.24 -20.89 -5.04
CA MET A 174 4.00 -21.30 -6.20
C MET A 174 5.25 -22.09 -5.80
N TYR A 175 5.06 -23.37 -5.46
CA TYR A 175 6.16 -24.34 -5.36
C TYR A 175 7.18 -24.24 -6.53
N PRO A 176 6.76 -24.04 -7.80
CA PRO A 176 7.71 -23.86 -8.89
C PRO A 176 8.60 -22.62 -8.75
N ILE A 177 8.05 -21.51 -8.26
CA ILE A 177 8.82 -20.28 -8.06
C ILE A 177 9.81 -20.45 -6.92
N LEU A 178 9.41 -21.03 -5.80
CA LEU A 178 10.33 -21.28 -4.68
C LEU A 178 11.49 -22.19 -5.07
N TYR A 179 11.23 -23.21 -5.88
CA TYR A 179 12.27 -24.07 -6.42
C TYR A 179 13.25 -23.29 -7.32
N MET A 180 12.75 -22.47 -8.25
CA MET A 180 13.60 -21.64 -9.12
C MET A 180 14.41 -20.62 -8.31
N ILE A 181 13.78 -19.96 -7.34
CA ILE A 181 14.42 -19.01 -6.43
C ILE A 181 15.57 -19.70 -5.69
N ARG A 182 15.35 -20.90 -5.15
CA ARG A 182 16.40 -21.69 -4.48
C ARG A 182 17.58 -22.01 -5.40
N GLN A 183 17.31 -22.42 -6.63
CA GLN A 183 18.36 -22.71 -7.62
C GLN A 183 19.22 -21.48 -7.96
N VAL A 184 18.65 -20.28 -7.85
CA VAL A 184 19.40 -19.03 -7.96
C VAL A 184 20.18 -18.75 -6.67
N PHE A 185 19.55 -18.90 -5.50
CA PHE A 185 20.14 -18.54 -4.20
C PHE A 185 21.33 -19.39 -3.78
N VAL A 186 21.36 -20.67 -4.16
CA VAL A 186 22.52 -21.56 -3.93
C VAL A 186 23.78 -21.04 -4.65
N LYS A 187 23.64 -20.22 -5.69
CA LYS A 187 24.78 -19.59 -6.39
C LYS A 187 25.40 -18.42 -5.61
N PHE A 188 24.80 -18.01 -4.49
CA PHE A 188 25.25 -16.91 -3.64
C PHE A 188 25.59 -17.43 -2.22
N PRO A 189 26.67 -18.21 -2.05
CA PRO A 189 26.99 -18.86 -0.78
C PRO A 189 27.28 -17.88 0.36
N HIS A 190 27.65 -16.64 0.05
CA HIS A 190 27.90 -15.58 1.03
C HIS A 190 26.66 -14.75 1.40
N CYS A 191 25.49 -15.07 0.85
CA CYS A 191 24.23 -14.44 1.20
C CYS A 191 23.37 -15.38 2.06
N TYR A 192 22.78 -14.87 3.14
CA TYR A 192 21.80 -15.58 3.95
C TYR A 192 20.37 -15.18 3.57
N PHE A 193 19.52 -16.16 3.29
CA PHE A 193 18.18 -15.95 2.75
C PHE A 193 17.09 -16.20 3.80
N HIS A 194 16.30 -15.17 4.10
CA HIS A 194 15.13 -15.21 4.97
C HIS A 194 13.86 -15.22 4.09
N ILE A 195 13.21 -16.38 3.93
CA ILE A 195 12.09 -16.52 2.99
C ILE A 195 10.78 -16.79 3.74
N ARG A 196 9.79 -15.91 3.56
CA ARG A 196 8.41 -16.16 3.99
C ARG A 196 7.62 -16.77 2.85
N ALA A 197 7.23 -18.03 2.97
CA ALA A 197 6.46 -18.75 1.95
C ALA A 197 5.73 -19.97 2.53
N THR A 198 4.94 -20.65 1.72
CA THR A 198 4.22 -21.85 2.16
C THR A 198 5.19 -22.97 2.53
N GLY A 199 5.05 -23.50 3.75
CA GLY A 199 5.86 -24.59 4.28
C GLY A 199 7.15 -24.14 4.98
N ASN A 200 7.78 -25.08 5.68
CA ASN A 200 9.00 -24.84 6.45
C ASN A 200 10.13 -25.72 5.91
N SER A 201 11.30 -25.13 5.64
CA SER A 201 12.49 -25.87 5.21
C SER A 201 13.76 -25.04 5.36
N THR A 202 14.88 -25.71 5.61
CA THR A 202 16.20 -25.08 5.77
C THR A 202 17.14 -25.54 4.66
N PHE A 203 18.15 -24.74 4.37
CA PHE A 203 19.24 -25.02 3.43
C PHE A 203 20.50 -24.27 3.88
N ASP A 204 21.65 -24.59 3.29
CA ASP A 204 22.97 -24.20 3.81
C ASP A 204 23.11 -22.68 4.08
N ASN A 205 22.52 -21.86 3.23
CA ASN A 205 22.56 -20.40 3.32
C ASN A 205 21.18 -19.76 3.52
N GLY A 206 20.24 -20.43 4.19
CA GLY A 206 18.97 -19.79 4.53
C GLY A 206 17.85 -20.72 4.95
N TYR A 207 16.66 -20.13 5.08
CA TYR A 207 15.47 -20.88 5.45
C TYR A 207 14.21 -20.32 4.79
N THR A 208 13.18 -21.16 4.78
CA THR A 208 11.83 -20.86 4.37
C THR A 208 10.89 -21.16 5.52
N THR A 209 9.97 -20.25 5.82
CA THR A 209 8.94 -20.42 6.85
C THR A 209 7.60 -19.82 6.42
N LYS A 210 6.51 -20.42 6.86
CA LYS A 210 5.16 -19.84 6.75
C LYS A 210 4.89 -18.76 7.79
N ASP A 211 5.60 -18.83 8.92
CA ASP A 211 5.36 -17.98 10.06
C ASP A 211 5.84 -16.54 9.77
N PRO A 212 5.27 -15.51 10.43
CA PRO A 212 5.75 -14.14 10.28
C PRO A 212 7.24 -14.04 10.57
N LEU A 213 7.98 -13.39 9.66
CA LEU A 213 9.39 -13.07 9.86
C LEU A 213 9.52 -11.81 10.74
N PRO A 214 10.61 -11.68 11.52
CA PRO A 214 11.01 -10.43 12.16
C PRO A 214 11.53 -9.46 11.09
N GLN A 215 10.61 -8.94 10.27
CA GLN A 215 10.93 -8.21 9.04
C GLN A 215 11.71 -6.93 9.32
N LYS A 216 11.33 -6.14 10.33
CA LYS A 216 12.04 -4.91 10.69
C LYS A 216 13.46 -5.21 11.19
N GLU A 217 13.63 -6.26 11.98
CA GLU A 217 14.93 -6.68 12.49
C GLU A 217 15.85 -7.08 11.34
N ILE A 218 15.34 -7.88 10.40
CA ILE A 218 16.09 -8.28 9.20
C ILE A 218 16.40 -7.06 8.35
N LEU A 219 15.44 -6.17 8.07
CA LEU A 219 15.67 -4.95 7.28
C LEU A 219 16.71 -4.02 7.94
N SER A 220 16.64 -3.85 9.26
CA SER A 220 17.60 -3.03 10.03
C SER A 220 18.99 -3.65 10.16
N HIS A 221 19.17 -4.90 9.75
CA HIS A 221 20.44 -5.58 9.90
C HIS A 221 21.49 -4.96 8.96
N PRO A 222 22.70 -4.62 9.42
CA PRO A 222 23.67 -3.84 8.63
C PRO A 222 24.20 -4.58 7.40
N ASN A 223 23.99 -5.91 7.34
CA ASN A 223 24.32 -6.74 6.19
C ASN A 223 23.13 -7.04 5.27
N THR A 224 21.93 -6.54 5.55
CA THR A 224 20.81 -6.66 4.60
C THR A 224 21.09 -5.83 3.35
N ARG A 225 20.93 -6.46 2.19
CA ARG A 225 21.25 -5.88 0.88
C ARG A 225 20.06 -5.87 -0.06
N VAL A 226 19.15 -6.84 0.07
CA VAL A 226 18.05 -7.04 -0.86
C VAL A 226 16.79 -7.40 -0.11
N PHE A 227 15.68 -6.75 -0.47
CA PHE A 227 14.34 -7.17 -0.10
C PHE A 227 13.54 -7.46 -1.37
N ILE A 228 13.16 -8.71 -1.55
CA ILE A 228 12.24 -9.16 -2.60
C ILE A 228 10.83 -9.14 -2.02
N SER A 229 9.98 -8.24 -2.53
CA SER A 229 8.65 -7.98 -1.99
C SER A 229 7.57 -7.84 -3.06
N HIS A 230 6.30 -7.97 -2.64
CA HIS A 230 5.11 -7.58 -3.42
C HIS A 230 4.86 -6.06 -3.44
N CYS A 231 5.74 -5.26 -2.82
CA CYS A 231 5.66 -3.80 -2.76
C CYS A 231 4.44 -3.24 -1.98
N GLY A 232 3.93 -3.99 -0.99
CA GLY A 232 2.95 -3.45 -0.06
C GLY A 232 3.48 -2.22 0.69
N ILE A 233 2.64 -1.20 0.86
CA ILE A 233 3.07 0.14 1.30
C ILE A 233 3.80 0.17 2.65
N ASN A 234 3.40 -0.68 3.62
CA ASN A 234 4.10 -0.79 4.90
C ASN A 234 5.53 -1.32 4.72
N SER A 235 5.71 -2.37 3.90
CA SER A 235 7.03 -2.90 3.57
C SER A 235 7.90 -1.88 2.85
N VAL A 236 7.32 -1.10 1.92
CA VAL A 236 8.07 -0.04 1.23
C VAL A 236 8.48 1.07 2.21
N ASN A 237 7.58 1.49 3.10
CA ASN A 237 7.95 2.45 4.14
C ASN A 237 9.09 1.92 5.01
N GLU A 238 9.02 0.69 5.51
CA GLU A 238 10.09 0.10 6.34
C GLU A 238 11.45 0.13 5.65
N VAL A 239 11.51 -0.13 4.33
CA VAL A 239 12.76 -0.04 3.54
C VAL A 239 13.30 1.37 3.46
N LEU A 240 12.45 2.40 3.37
CA LEU A 240 12.92 3.78 3.30
C LEU A 240 13.57 4.24 4.61
N TYR A 241 13.15 3.66 5.72
CA TYR A 241 13.69 3.98 7.05
C TYR A 241 14.89 3.13 7.44
N ALA A 242 15.07 1.95 6.82
CA ALA A 242 16.20 1.02 7.04
C ALA A 242 17.50 1.52 6.41
#